data_AF-A0A9E5U4V5-F1
#
_entry.id   AF-A0A9E5U4V5-F1
#
_cell.length_a   1.000
_cell.length_b   1.000
_cell.length_c   1.000
_cell.angle_alpha   90.00
_cell.angle_beta   90.00
_cell.angle_gamma   90.00
#
_symmetry.space_group_name_H-M   'P 1'
#
loop_
_entity.id
_entity.type
_entity.pdbx_description
1 polymer ?
#
loop_
_entity_poly.entity_id
_entity_poly.type
_entity_poly.pdbx_seq_one_letter_code
_entity_poly.pdbx_strand_id
1 'polypeptide(L)'
;MGARDSGLCGDLYNGNADLSITEIELLVATYNQGDTTRRVYRHDAHDSPILPLTTTAYCVGILLNSREDFSWTIASAKGHAVQR
;
A
#
# COMPACT_ATOMS: atom_id res chain seq x y z
N MET A 1 -16.36 22.07 7.92
CA MET A 1 -15.00 21.88 8.46
C MET A 1 -14.41 20.71 7.69
N GLY A 2 -13.62 20.98 6.65
CA GLY A 2 -13.20 19.98 5.67
C GLY A 2 -12.14 19.04 6.24
N ALA A 3 -12.33 17.73 6.07
CA ALA A 3 -11.29 16.74 6.31
C ALA A 3 -10.09 17.12 5.43
N ARG A 4 -8.92 17.27 6.05
CA ARG A 4 -7.68 17.38 5.28
C ARG A 4 -7.36 15.96 4.83
N ASP A 5 -7.65 15.67 3.56
CA ASP A 5 -7.15 14.50 2.85
C ASP A 5 -5.63 14.64 2.70
N SER A 6 -4.88 14.44 3.78
CA SER A 6 -3.44 14.22 3.67
C SER A 6 -3.25 12.76 3.26
N GLY A 7 -3.38 12.50 1.97
CA GLY A 7 -2.99 11.22 1.39
C GLY A 7 -1.51 10.98 1.71
N LEU A 8 -1.24 10.06 2.64
CA LEU A 8 0.10 9.63 2.94
C LEU A 8 0.43 8.48 1.99
N CYS A 9 1.26 8.80 0.99
CA CYS A 9 1.78 7.85 0.03
C CYS A 9 3.06 7.21 0.57
N GLY A 10 3.32 5.96 0.20
CA GLY A 10 4.68 5.43 0.23
C GLY A 10 4.97 4.66 -1.04
N ASP A 11 6.24 4.63 -1.39
CA ASP A 11 6.72 4.07 -2.64
C ASP A 11 6.96 2.56 -2.46
N LEU A 12 6.36 1.76 -3.32
CA LEU A 12 6.74 0.35 -3.47
C LEU A 12 7.76 0.21 -4.59
N TYR A 13 8.99 -0.18 -4.23
CA TYR A 13 10.02 -0.59 -5.19
C TYR A 13 10.13 -2.11 -5.21
N ASN A 14 9.77 -2.72 -6.34
CA ASN A 14 9.82 -4.17 -6.50
C ASN A 14 11.26 -4.68 -6.71
N GLY A 15 12.18 -3.87 -7.25
CA GLY A 15 13.63 -4.11 -7.34
C GLY A 15 14.10 -5.36 -8.10
N ASN A 16 13.18 -6.25 -8.45
CA ASN A 16 13.40 -7.47 -9.20
C ASN A 16 12.86 -7.27 -10.60
N ALA A 17 13.76 -7.18 -11.58
CA ALA A 17 13.48 -6.91 -12.98
C ALA A 17 12.61 -7.98 -13.67
N ASP A 18 12.41 -9.14 -13.05
CA ASP A 18 11.72 -10.28 -13.64
C ASP A 18 10.34 -10.54 -13.01
N LEU A 19 9.88 -9.71 -12.05
CA LEU A 19 8.59 -9.88 -11.38
C LEU A 19 7.69 -8.67 -11.58
N SER A 20 6.42 -8.90 -11.92
CA SER A 20 5.34 -7.91 -11.80
C SER A 20 4.55 -8.19 -10.52
N ILE A 21 4.14 -7.15 -9.79
CA ILE A 21 3.26 -7.30 -8.61
C ILE A 21 1.81 -7.08 -9.05
N THR A 22 0.93 -8.03 -8.71
CA THR A 22 -0.50 -8.00 -9.03
C THR A 22 -1.39 -7.91 -7.80
N GLU A 23 -0.85 -8.13 -6.60
CA GLU A 23 -1.62 -7.99 -5.35
C GLU A 23 -0.71 -7.43 -4.26
N ILE A 24 -1.22 -6.50 -3.47
CA ILE A 24 -0.56 -5.97 -2.28
C ILE A 24 -1.52 -6.06 -1.11
N GLU A 25 -1.02 -6.56 0.02
CA GLU A 25 -1.70 -6.45 1.30
C GLU A 25 -1.00 -5.42 2.17
N LEU A 26 -1.77 -4.46 2.66
CA LEU A 26 -1.33 -3.42 3.58
C LEU A 26 -1.91 -3.70 4.96
N LEU A 27 -1.04 -3.79 5.96
CA LEU A 27 -1.45 -3.76 7.34
C LEU A 27 -1.45 -2.31 7.82
N VAL A 28 -2.61 -1.81 8.24
CA VAL A 28 -2.76 -0.48 8.83
C VAL A 28 -3.09 -0.65 10.31
N ALA A 29 -2.33 0.00 11.17
CA ALA A 29 -2.57 0.08 12.59
C ALA A 29 -2.94 1.52 12.98
N THR A 30 -4.05 1.70 13.70
CA THR A 30 -4.42 3.00 14.30
C THR A 30 -4.28 2.92 15.82
N TYR A 31 -3.86 4.03 16.42
CA TYR A 31 -3.56 4.15 17.85
C TYR A 31 -4.44 5.24 18.46
N ASN A 32 -5.26 4.87 19.44
CA ASN A 32 -6.15 5.80 20.12
C ASN A 32 -6.12 5.55 21.63
N GLN A 33 -5.55 6.49 22.39
CA GLN A 33 -5.59 6.52 23.86
C GLN A 33 -5.25 5.18 24.56
N GLY A 34 -4.32 4.41 23.98
CA GLY A 34 -3.87 3.11 24.52
C GLY A 34 -4.44 1.90 23.79
N ASP A 35 -5.48 2.06 22.97
CA ASP A 35 -6.02 1.00 22.12
C ASP A 35 -5.31 0.99 20.76
N THR A 36 -5.06 -0.21 20.25
CA THR A 36 -4.50 -0.43 18.89
C THR A 36 -5.46 -1.28 18.07
N THR A 37 -5.97 -0.70 16.98
CA THR A 37 -6.77 -1.46 16.00
C THR A 37 -5.91 -1.78 14.78
N ARG A 38 -5.98 -3.01 14.27
CA ARG A 38 -5.26 -3.45 13.06
C ARG A 38 -6.25 -3.89 11.99
N ARG A 39 -6.02 -3.46 10.76
CA ARG A 39 -6.82 -3.85 9.59
C ARG A 39 -5.89 -4.21 8.44
N VAL A 40 -6.25 -5.24 7.68
CA VAL A 40 -5.55 -5.60 6.44
C VAL A 40 -6.40 -5.14 5.27
N TYR A 41 -5.80 -4.35 4.40
CA TYR A 41 -6.40 -3.92 3.14
C TYR A 41 -5.69 -4.64 2.01
N ARG A 42 -6.46 -5.21 1.09
CA ARG A 42 -5.93 -5.86 -0.09
C ARG A 42 -6.23 -5.00 -1.31
N HIS A 43 -5.20 -4.65 -2.06
CA HIS A 43 -5.35 -4.04 -3.37
C HIS A 43 -5.04 -5.08 -4.44
N ASP A 44 -6.02 -5.34 -5.30
CA ASP A 44 -5.87 -6.13 -6.49
C ASP A 44 -5.45 -5.20 -7.64
N ALA A 45 -4.23 -5.42 -8.13
CA ALA A 45 -3.62 -4.70 -9.24
C ALA A 45 -3.56 -5.57 -10.51
N HIS A 46 -4.36 -6.63 -10.64
CA HIS A 46 -4.34 -7.50 -11.82
C HIS A 46 -4.59 -6.73 -13.13
N ASP A 47 -5.48 -5.74 -13.13
CA ASP A 47 -5.79 -4.92 -14.32
C ASP A 47 -4.68 -3.91 -14.66
N SER A 48 -3.82 -3.57 -13.69
CA SER A 48 -2.70 -2.64 -13.87
C SER A 48 -1.51 -3.03 -12.98
N PRO A 49 -0.77 -4.11 -13.31
CA PRO A 49 0.31 -4.63 -12.48
C PRO A 49 1.45 -3.63 -12.28
N ILE A 50 2.09 -3.67 -11.11
CA ILE A 50 3.26 -2.84 -10.82
C ILE A 50 4.47 -3.51 -11.45
N LEU A 51 5.05 -2.83 -12.44
CA LEU A 51 6.09 -3.39 -13.28
C LEU A 51 7.45 -3.44 -12.59
N PRO A 52 8.32 -4.39 -12.96
CA PRO A 52 9.64 -4.60 -12.36
C PRO A 52 10.56 -3.37 -12.30
N LEU A 53 10.54 -2.58 -13.37
CA LEU A 53 11.42 -1.43 -13.61
C LEU A 53 10.59 -0.18 -13.93
N THR A 54 9.54 0.04 -13.15
CA THR A 54 8.76 1.27 -13.24
C THR A 54 9.54 2.43 -12.62
N THR A 55 9.71 3.52 -13.40
CA THR A 55 10.18 4.81 -12.88
C THR A 55 9.12 5.54 -12.07
N THR A 56 7.87 5.05 -12.14
CA THR A 56 6.73 5.59 -11.42
C THR A 56 6.54 4.79 -10.14
N ALA A 57 6.63 5.47 -9.00
CA ALA A 57 6.30 4.87 -7.72
C ALA A 57 4.83 4.42 -7.71
N TYR A 58 4.58 3.23 -7.18
CA TYR A 58 3.22 2.85 -6.82
C TYR A 58 2.84 3.53 -5.51
N CYS A 59 1.78 4.34 -5.55
CA CYS A 59 1.30 5.11 -4.42
C CYS A 59 -0.03 4.55 -3.90
N VAL A 60 -0.13 4.39 -2.58
CA VAL A 60 -1.40 4.07 -1.91
C VAL A 60 -1.83 5.28 -1.10
N GLY A 61 -3.07 5.74 -1.31
CA GLY A 61 -3.69 6.72 -0.42
C GLY A 61 -4.42 6.03 0.72
N ILE A 62 -4.00 6.28 1.96
CA ILE A 62 -4.72 5.82 3.16
C ILE A 62 -5.61 6.97 3.65
N LEU A 63 -6.92 6.81 3.51
CA LEU A 63 -7.91 7.76 4.01
C LEU A 63 -8.33 7.35 5.43
N LEU A 64 -7.98 8.18 6.41
CA LEU A 64 -8.38 7.98 7.80
C LEU A 64 -9.46 8.99 8.18
N ASN A 65 -10.54 8.50 8.79
CA ASN A 65 -11.65 9.34 9.26
C ASN A 65 -11.42 9.89 10.68
N SER A 66 -10.20 9.79 11.22
CA SER A 66 -9.87 10.17 12.58
C SER A 66 -8.53 10.92 12.64
N ARG A 67 -8.34 11.72 13.70
CA ARG A 67 -7.04 12.34 14.02
C ARG A 67 -6.11 11.38 14.78
N GLU A 68 -6.34 10.08 14.63
CA GLU A 68 -5.55 9.06 15.34
C GLU A 68 -4.15 8.97 14.72
N ASP A 69 -3.16 8.71 15.57
CA ASP A 69 -1.85 8.29 15.08
C ASP A 69 -2.02 6.96 14.39
N PHE A 70 -1.24 6.73 13.33
CA PHE A 70 -1.30 5.47 12.61
C PHE A 70 0.07 5.08 12.05
N SER A 71 0.20 3.80 11.76
CA SER A 71 1.29 3.26 10.96
C SER A 71 0.73 2.33 9.91
N TRP A 72 1.50 2.13 8.85
CA TRP A 72 1.18 1.15 7.82
C TRP A 72 2.43 0.45 7.36
N THR A 73 2.26 -0.77 6.88
CA THR A 73 3.32 -1.56 6.28
C THR A 73 2.76 -2.49 5.22
N ILE A 74 3.60 -2.88 4.27
CA ILE A 74 3.26 -3.93 3.31
C ILE A 74 3.38 -5.26 4.05
N ALA A 75 2.25 -5.95 4.24
CA ALA A 75 2.19 -7.25 4.88
C ALA A 75 2.60 -8.36 3.91
N SER A 76 2.15 -8.26 2.66
CA SER A 76 2.54 -9.18 1.59
C SER A 76 2.42 -8.52 0.22
N ALA A 77 3.14 -9.05 -0.76
CA ALA A 77 2.97 -8.73 -2.16
C ALA A 77 3.01 -10.03 -2.97
N LYS A 78 2.10 -10.19 -3.92
CA LYS A 78 2.09 -11.32 -4.87
C LYS A 78 2.23 -10.80 -6.29
N GLY A 79 2.78 -11.66 -7.12
CA GLY A 79 3.15 -11.30 -8.48
C GLY A 79 3.41 -12.52 -9.34
N HIS A 80 3.75 -12.27 -10.60
CA HIS A 80 4.17 -13.31 -11.53
C HIS A 80 5.45 -12.90 -12.25
N ALA A 81 6.14 -13.89 -12.79
CA ALA A 81 7.29 -13.65 -13.63
C ALA A 81 6.85 -12.97 -14.93
N VAL A 82 7.57 -11.92 -15.33
CA VAL A 82 7.33 -11.28 -16.64
C VAL A 82 7.93 -12.18 -17.71
N GLN A 83 7.09 -12.75 -18.58
CA GLN A 83 7.58 -13.46 -19.76
C GLN A 83 8.21 -12.43 -20.72
N ARG A 84 9.50 -12.62 -21.01
CA ARG A 84 10.24 -11.83 -22.01
C ARG A 84 10.01 -12.35 -23.41
#